data_AF-A0A960F2U2-F1
#
_entry.id   AF-A0A960F2U2-F1
#
_cell.length_a   1.000
_cell.length_b   1.000
_cell.length_c   1.000
_cell.angle_alpha   90.00
_cell.angle_beta   90.00
_cell.angle_gamma   90.00
#
_symmetry.space_group_name_H-M   'P 1'
#
loop_
_entity.id
_entity.type
_entity.pdbx_description
1 polymer ?
#
loop_
_entity_poly.entity_id
_entity_poly.type
_entity_poly.pdbx_seq_one_letter_code
_entity_poly.pdbx_strand_id
1 'polypeptide(L)' 'MSTSEALPYAFVAKIVAADGQHDALGDLLAGAVELANEEEGTVVWFAVRTHPDTFWIFDAFPDE' A
#
# COMPACT_ATOMS: atom_id res chain seq x y z
N MET A 1 -23.43 16.98 -14.40
CA MET A 1 -22.03 17.37 -14.70
C MET A 1 -21.21 16.12 -14.61
N SER A 2 -20.66 15.67 -15.73
CA SER A 2 -19.69 14.56 -15.72
C SER A 2 -18.37 15.18 -15.29
N THR A 3 -17.99 15.02 -14.04
CA THR A 3 -16.61 15.30 -13.62
C THR A 3 -15.75 14.30 -14.39
N SER A 4 -14.80 14.79 -15.21
CA SER A 4 -13.73 13.92 -15.69
C SER A 4 -13.08 13.34 -14.44
N GLU A 5 -13.18 12.02 -14.20
CA GLU A 5 -12.34 11.41 -13.17
C GLU A 5 -10.90 11.66 -13.59
N ALA A 6 -10.19 12.47 -12.79
CA ALA A 6 -8.76 12.62 -12.95
C ALA A 6 -8.10 11.27 -12.64
N LEU A 7 -6.98 10.97 -13.29
CA LEU A 7 -6.19 9.80 -12.92
C LEU A 7 -5.69 10.01 -11.48
N PRO A 8 -5.96 9.09 -10.53
CA PRO A 8 -5.51 9.22 -9.15
C PRO A 8 -3.98 9.19 -9.08
N TYR A 9 -3.44 9.89 -8.09
CA TYR A 9 -2.03 9.81 -7.76
C TYR A 9 -1.79 8.58 -6.90
N ALA A 10 -0.64 7.93 -7.09
CA ALA A 10 -0.30 6.78 -6.27
C ALA A 10 1.21 6.72 -5.99
N PHE A 11 1.55 6.31 -4.77
CA PHE A 11 2.88 5.87 -4.42
C PHE A 11 2.97 4.35 -4.53
N VAL A 12 4.08 3.89 -5.12
CA VAL A 12 4.42 2.47 -5.18
C VAL A 12 5.78 2.30 -4.51
N ALA A 13 5.79 1.67 -3.35
CA ALA A 13 7.00 1.45 -2.58
C ALA A 13 7.38 -0.03 -2.62
N LYS A 14 8.64 -0.32 -2.98
CA LYS A 14 9.22 -1.66 -2.83
C LYS A 14 9.92 -1.76 -1.48
N ILE A 15 9.63 -2.81 -0.74
CA ILE A 15 10.30 -3.13 0.53
C ILE A 15 10.93 -4.53 0.41
N VAL A 16 12.21 -4.63 0.73
CA VAL A 16 12.91 -5.91 0.87
C VAL A 16 13.11 -6.15 2.36
N ALA A 17 12.55 -7.25 2.86
CA ALA A 17 12.71 -7.67 4.24
C ALA A 17 14.18 -8.00 4.52
N ALA A 18 14.66 -7.59 5.70
CA ALA A 18 15.95 -8.04 6.20
C ALA A 18 15.89 -9.53 6.58
N ASP A 19 17.05 -10.18 6.63
CA ASP A 19 17.18 -11.58 7.06
C ASP A 19 16.47 -11.81 8.41
N GLY A 20 15.61 -12.83 8.45
CA GLY A 20 14.82 -13.17 9.64
C GLY A 20 13.55 -12.34 9.86
N GLN A 21 13.31 -11.29 9.06
CA GLN A 21 12.15 -10.39 9.21
C GLN A 21 11.03 -10.64 8.21
N HIS A 22 11.13 -11.69 7.38
CA HIS A 22 10.22 -11.90 6.25
C HIS A 22 8.76 -12.00 6.68
N ASP A 23 8.46 -12.84 7.68
CA ASP A 23 7.09 -13.07 8.13
C ASP A 23 6.63 -11.93 9.05
N ALA A 24 7.52 -11.39 9.90
CA ALA A 24 7.23 -10.23 10.72
C ALA A 24 6.84 -8.99 9.89
N LEU A 25 7.50 -8.76 8.74
CA LEU A 25 7.12 -7.71 7.80
C LEU A 25 5.77 -8.01 7.14
N GLY A 26 5.52 -9.26 6.77
CA GLY A 26 4.24 -9.69 6.22
C GLY A 26 3.07 -9.44 7.17
N ASP A 27 3.21 -9.85 8.44
CA ASP A 27 2.20 -9.66 9.48
C ASP A 27 1.96 -8.17 9.79
N LEU A 28 3.04 -7.37 9.84
CA LEU A 28 2.95 -5.93 10.00
C LEU A 28 2.15 -5.28 8.86
N LEU A 29 2.48 -5.61 7.61
CA LEU A 29 1.81 -5.04 6.44
C LEU A 29 0.35 -5.49 6.34
N ALA A 30 0.04 -6.73 6.72
CA ALA A 30 -1.33 -7.22 6.77
C ALA A 30 -2.17 -6.49 7.82
N GLY A 31 -1.60 -6.25 9.01
CA GLY A 31 -2.25 -5.48 10.07
C GLY A 31 -2.42 -3.99 9.77
N ALA A 32 -1.60 -3.43 8.87
CA ALA A 32 -1.69 -2.03 8.46
C ALA A 32 -2.84 -1.74 7.48
N VAL A 33 -3.38 -2.76 6.79
CA VAL A 33 -4.39 -2.57 5.72
C VAL A 33 -5.62 -1.83 6.23
N GLU A 34 -6.22 -2.28 7.34
CA GLU A 34 -7.46 -1.67 7.86
C GLU A 34 -7.22 -0.21 8.24
N LEU A 35 -6.18 0.06 9.03
CA LEU A 35 -5.86 1.41 9.51
C LEU A 35 -5.53 2.37 8.36
N ALA A 36 -4.75 1.95 7.37
CA ALA A 36 -4.38 2.82 6.25
C ALA A 36 -5.59 3.16 5.36
N ASN A 37 -6.55 2.25 5.20
CA ASN A 37 -7.78 2.52 4.46
C ASN A 37 -8.80 3.37 5.25
N GLU A 38 -8.60 3.57 6.56
CA GLU A 38 -9.41 4.50 7.37
C GLU A 38 -8.91 5.95 7.26
N GLU A 39 -7.72 6.19 6.70
CA GLU A 39 -7.15 7.52 6.56
C GLU A 39 -7.96 8.40 5.58
N GLU A 40 -8.23 9.65 5.98
CA GLU A 40 -8.94 10.60 5.13
C GLU A 40 -8.09 10.93 3.88
N GLY A 41 -8.67 10.73 2.70
CA GLY A 41 -8.01 10.97 1.42
C GLY A 41 -7.39 9.71 0.80
N THR A 42 -7.26 8.61 1.54
CA THR A 42 -6.83 7.34 0.95
C THR A 42 -7.98 6.73 0.15
N VAL A 43 -7.80 6.58 -1.16
CA VAL A 43 -8.75 5.86 -2.04
C VAL A 43 -8.62 4.37 -1.81
N VAL A 44 -7.39 3.88 -1.78
CA VAL A 44 -7.07 2.49 -1.46
C VAL A 44 -5.62 2.37 -1.02
N TRP A 45 -5.40 1.55 0.00
CA TRP A 45 -4.08 1.12 0.43
C TRP A 45 -4.02 -0.40 0.51
N PHE A 46 -2.99 -1.01 -0.08
CA PHE A 46 -2.75 -2.45 0.12
C PHE A 46 -1.28 -2.82 -0.08
N ALA A 47 -0.88 -3.91 0.58
CA ALA A 47 0.43 -4.51 0.41
C ALA A 47 0.35 -5.88 -0.26
N VAL A 48 1.36 -6.23 -1.06
CA VAL A 48 1.50 -7.54 -1.69
C VAL A 48 2.89 -8.12 -1.48
N ARG A 49 2.98 -9.44 -1.29
CA ARG A 49 4.24 -10.19 -1.24
C ARG A 49 4.45 -10.90 -2.59
N THR A 50 5.43 -10.47 -3.37
CA THR A 50 5.73 -11.07 -4.69
C THR A 50 6.89 -12.06 -4.66
N HIS A 51 7.66 -12.07 -3.57
CA HIS A 51 8.74 -13.02 -3.28
C HIS A 51 8.84 -13.19 -1.75
N PRO A 52 9.43 -14.28 -1.20
CA PRO A 52 9.61 -14.44 0.24
C PRO A 52 10.15 -13.22 0.99
N ASP A 53 11.04 -12.43 0.42
CA ASP A 53 11.60 -11.23 1.04
C ASP A 53 11.09 -9.91 0.42
N THR A 54 10.31 -9.96 -0.65
CA THR A 54 9.98 -8.76 -1.44
C THR A 54 8.50 -8.45 -1.36
N PHE A 55 8.22 -7.24 -0.89
CA PHE A 55 6.91 -6.68 -0.67
C PHE A 55 6.75 -5.37 -1.44
N TRP A 56 5.50 -5.04 -1.75
CA TRP A 56 5.12 -3.79 -2.39
C TRP A 56 3.95 -3.18 -1.64
N ILE A 57 3.94 -1.86 -1.51
CA ILE A 57 2.80 -1.08 -1.05
C ILE A 57 2.28 -0.28 -2.25
N PHE A 58 0.96 -0.30 -2.40
CA PHE A 58 0.22 0.55 -3.32
C PHE A 58 -0.67 1.45 -2.48
N ASP A 59 -0.53 2.75 -2.68
CA ASP A 59 -1.18 3.78 -1.88
C ASP A 59 -1.68 4.88 -2.81
N ALA A 60 -2.99 5.07 -2.91
CA ALA A 60 -3.62 5.91 -3.92
C ALA A 60 -4.53 6.99 -3.32
N PHE A 61 -4.48 8.17 -3.93
CA PHE A 61 -5.12 9.40 -3.47
C PHE A 61 -5.89 10.06 -4.62
N PRO A 62 -6.95 10.84 -4.33
CA PRO A 62 -7.71 11.55 -5.35
C PRO A 62 -6.91 12.72 -5.97
N ASP A 63 -5.93 13.28 -5.26
CA ASP A 63 -5.06 14.38 -5.65
C ASP A 63 -3.62 14.24 -5.10
N GLU A 64 -2.71 15.18 -5.43
CA GLU A 64 -1.26 15.16 -5.10
C GLU A 64 -0.96 15.66 -3.68
#